data_AF-A0A2S5CD04-F1
#
_entry.id   AF-A0A2S5CD04-F1
#
_cell.length_a   1.000
_cell.length_b   1.000
_cell.length_c   1.000
_cell.angle_alpha   90.00
_cell.angle_beta   90.00
_cell.angle_gamma   90.00
#
_symmetry.space_group_name_H-M   'P 1'
#
loop_
_entity.id
_entity.type
_entity.pdbx_description
1 polymer ?
#
loop_
_entity_poly.entity_id
_entity_poly.type
_entity_poly.pdbx_seq_one_letter_code
_entity_poly.pdbx_strand_id
1 'polypeptide(L)'
;MDRKFIDWHSADIIAALRKRGTSLAAESRRSGLSSSTLANALTRPWPKGELIIATALETQPWVIWPSRYHDPITHEFIDRTRMMRKKAEEKERQI
;
A
#
# COMPACT_ATOMS: atom_id res chain seq x y z
N MET A 1 19.93 -20.07 3.78
CA MET A 1 18.50 -20.04 3.43
C MET A 1 18.26 -18.80 2.60
N ASP A 2 17.92 -18.96 1.32
CA ASP A 2 17.49 -17.85 0.47
C ASP A 2 16.22 -17.24 1.08
N ARG A 3 16.29 -16.00 1.57
CA ARG A 3 15.11 -15.26 2.01
C ARG A 3 14.36 -14.83 0.77
N LYS A 4 13.44 -15.68 0.29
CA LYS A 4 12.50 -15.29 -0.76
C LYS A 4 11.52 -14.25 -0.19
N PHE A 5 11.64 -13.02 -0.67
CA PHE A 5 10.65 -11.97 -0.43
C PHE A 5 9.42 -12.25 -1.30
N ILE A 6 8.45 -12.99 -0.75
CA ILE A 6 7.22 -13.38 -1.43
C ILE A 6 6.12 -12.39 -1.09
N ASP A 7 5.60 -11.71 -2.11
CA ASP A 7 4.43 -10.84 -1.98
C ASP A 7 3.16 -11.65 -1.73
N TRP A 8 2.22 -11.07 -0.99
CA TRP A 8 0.90 -11.65 -0.83
C TRP A 8 0.21 -11.76 -2.19
N HIS A 9 -0.53 -12.85 -2.38
CA HIS A 9 -1.36 -12.97 -3.56
C HIS A 9 -2.49 -11.94 -3.50
N SER A 10 -2.86 -11.34 -4.64
CA SER A 10 -3.92 -10.33 -4.72
C SER A 10 -5.24 -10.79 -4.09
N ALA A 11 -5.58 -12.07 -4.24
CA ALA A 11 -6.76 -12.65 -3.63
C ALA A 11 -6.71 -12.68 -2.09
N ASP A 12 -5.53 -12.92 -1.50
CA ASP A 12 -5.35 -12.93 -0.05
C ASP A 12 -5.50 -11.53 0.54
N ILE A 13 -4.99 -10.51 -0.16
CA ILE A 13 -5.19 -9.11 0.22
C ILE A 13 -6.68 -8.76 0.22
N ILE A 14 -7.41 -9.14 -0.84
CA ILE A 14 -8.85 -8.90 -0.95
C ILE A 14 -9.61 -9.67 0.15
N ALA A 15 -9.24 -10.93 0.39
CA ALA A 15 -9.85 -11.74 1.43
C ALA A 15 -9.60 -11.16 2.83
N ALA A 16 -8.38 -10.69 3.11
CA ALA A 16 -8.03 -10.05 4.38
C ALA A 16 -8.83 -8.76 4.60
N LEU A 17 -8.99 -7.92 3.57
CA LEU A 17 -9.83 -6.71 3.65
C LEU A 17 -11.29 -7.07 3.94
N ARG A 18 -11.82 -8.10 3.28
CA ARG A 18 -13.19 -8.59 3.50
C ARG A 18 -13.39 -9.16 4.91
N LYS A 19 -12.40 -9.88 5.45
CA LYS A 19 -12.42 -10.37 6.84
C LYS A 19 -12.48 -9.23 7.86
N ARG A 20 -11.92 -8.07 7.53
CA ARG A 20 -12.04 -6.83 8.32
C ARG A 20 -13.31 -6.02 8.05
N GLY A 21 -14.23 -6.53 7.22
CA GLY A 21 -15.47 -5.85 6.88
C GLY A 21 -15.29 -4.66 5.91
N THR A 22 -14.17 -4.57 5.20
CA THR A 22 -13.92 -3.52 4.21
C THR A 22 -13.64 -4.09 2.82
N SER A 23 -13.42 -3.19 1.86
CA SER A 23 -13.08 -3.52 0.47
C SER A 23 -12.16 -2.46 -0.11
N LEU A 24 -11.47 -2.78 -1.21
CA LEU A 24 -10.65 -1.80 -1.94
C LEU A 24 -11.46 -0.55 -2.33
N ALA A 25 -12.70 -0.73 -2.77
CA ALA A 25 -13.56 0.38 -3.14
C ALA A 25 -13.97 1.24 -1.92
N ALA A 26 -14.17 0.61 -0.75
CA ALA A 26 -14.46 1.34 0.48
C ALA A 26 -13.24 2.15 0.95
N GLU A 27 -12.05 1.54 0.95
CA GLU A 27 -10.81 2.22 1.34
C GLU A 27 -10.38 3.30 0.34
N SER A 28 -10.66 3.10 -0.95
CA SER A 28 -10.45 4.14 -1.97
C SER A 28 -11.29 5.38 -1.66
N ARG A 29 -12.59 5.19 -1.37
CA ARG A 29 -13.50 6.29 -1.00
C ARG A 29 -13.08 6.96 0.31
N ARG A 30 -12.70 6.18 1.33
CA ARG A 30 -12.18 6.70 2.60
C ARG A 30 -10.95 7.59 2.39
N SER A 31 -10.14 7.26 1.39
CA SER A 31 -8.91 7.99 1.04
C SER A 31 -9.12 9.13 0.03
N GLY A 32 -10.37 9.44 -0.34
CA GLY A 32 -10.68 10.49 -1.32
C GLY A 32 -10.29 10.15 -2.76
N LEU A 33 -10.21 8.87 -3.10
CA LEU A 33 -9.87 8.36 -4.42
C LEU A 33 -11.12 7.78 -5.12
N SER A 34 -11.08 7.66 -6.45
CA SER A 34 -12.12 6.93 -7.19
C SER A 34 -12.13 5.46 -6.76
N SER A 35 -13.31 4.84 -6.68
CA SER A 35 -13.49 3.46 -6.19
C SER A 35 -12.59 2.41 -6.85
N SER A 36 -12.14 2.64 -8.09
CA SER A 36 -11.24 1.75 -8.82
C SER A 36 -9.76 2.06 -8.64
N THR A 37 -9.39 3.26 -8.16
CA THR A 37 -7.99 3.70 -8.10
C THR A 37 -7.14 2.82 -7.18
N LEU A 38 -7.68 2.40 -6.04
CA LEU A 38 -6.93 1.58 -5.07
C LEU A 38 -6.56 0.20 -5.62
N ALA A 39 -7.33 -0.34 -6.57
CA ALA A 39 -7.04 -1.62 -7.20
C ALA A 39 -5.70 -1.62 -7.97
N ASN A 40 -5.23 -0.46 -8.42
CA ASN A 40 -3.94 -0.34 -9.11
C ASN A 40 -2.75 -0.74 -8.22
N ALA A 41 -2.87 -0.63 -6.90
CA ALA A 41 -1.80 -1.02 -5.97
C ALA A 41 -1.50 -2.53 -6.01
N LEU A 42 -2.48 -3.35 -6.40
CA LEU A 42 -2.30 -4.80 -6.51
C LEU A 42 -1.35 -5.18 -7.65
N THR A 43 -1.39 -4.44 -8.76
CA THR A 43 -0.65 -4.79 -9.98
C THR A 43 0.59 -3.95 -10.19
N ARG A 44 0.66 -2.73 -9.64
CA ARG A 44 1.77 -1.80 -9.84
C ARG A 44 2.29 -1.25 -8.51
N PRO A 45 3.63 -1.08 -8.36
CA PRO A 45 4.22 -0.41 -7.21
C PRO A 45 3.63 0.99 -7.05
N TRP A 46 2.85 1.18 -6.00
CA TRP A 46 2.22 2.44 -5.69
C TRP A 46 2.26 2.69 -4.17
N PRO A 47 3.35 3.31 -3.66
CA PRO A 47 3.60 3.39 -2.23
C PRO A 47 2.42 3.94 -1.42
N LYS A 48 1.71 4.96 -1.95
CA LYS A 48 0.54 5.54 -1.28
C LYS A 48 -0.64 4.55 -1.21
N GLY A 49 -0.93 3.83 -2.28
CA GLY A 49 -2.00 2.83 -2.30
C GLY A 49 -1.67 1.61 -1.43
N GLU A 50 -0.41 1.17 -1.48
CA GLU A 50 0.11 0.11 -0.62
C GLU A 50 -0.04 0.47 0.87
N LEU A 51 0.29 1.71 1.24
CA LEU A 51 0.13 2.19 2.62
C LEU A 51 -1.35 2.24 3.05
N ILE A 52 -2.27 2.68 2.19
CA ILE A 52 -3.71 2.68 2.48
C ILE A 52 -4.19 1.25 2.78
N ILE A 53 -3.81 0.29 1.92
CA ILE A 53 -4.19 -1.12 2.10
C ILE A 53 -3.57 -1.69 3.37
N ALA A 54 -2.28 -1.44 3.61
CA ALA A 54 -1.58 -1.92 4.79
C ALA A 54 -2.19 -1.37 6.08
N THR A 55 -2.53 -0.07 6.08
CA THR A 55 -3.22 0.60 7.21
C THR A 55 -4.58 -0.05 7.46
N ALA A 56 -5.37 -0.31 6.42
CA ALA A 56 -6.66 -0.97 6.54
C ALA A 56 -6.54 -2.41 7.09
N LEU A 57 -5.40 -3.07 6.87
CA LEU A 57 -5.08 -4.38 7.40
C LEU A 57 -4.35 -4.36 8.76
N GLU A 58 -4.10 -3.16 9.33
CA GLU A 58 -3.24 -2.91 10.51
C GLU A 58 -1.89 -3.62 10.42
N THR A 59 -1.28 -3.56 9.24
CA THR A 59 0.06 -4.09 8.99
C THR A 59 0.91 -3.05 8.28
N GLN A 60 2.14 -3.43 7.96
CA GLN A 60 3.07 -2.58 7.23
C GLN A 60 3.12 -3.00 5.75
N PRO A 61 3.34 -2.07 4.81
CA PRO A 61 3.31 -2.39 3.38
C PRO A 61 4.42 -3.38 2.97
N TRP A 62 5.56 -3.39 3.65
CA TRP A 62 6.64 -4.37 3.44
C TRP A 62 6.32 -5.78 3.93
N VAL A 63 5.26 -5.98 4.73
CA VAL A 63 4.78 -7.32 5.09
C VAL A 63 3.94 -7.91 3.96
N ILE A 64 3.19 -7.07 3.25
CA ILE A 64 2.33 -7.47 2.13
C ILE A 64 3.14 -7.61 0.84
N TRP A 65 4.07 -6.66 0.60
CA TRP A 65 4.92 -6.62 -0.59
C TRP A 65 6.41 -6.56 -0.23
N PRO A 66 6.97 -7.57 0.46
CA PRO A 66 8.38 -7.56 0.82
C PRO A 66 9.31 -7.41 -0.38
N SER A 67 8.94 -7.93 -1.57
CA SER A 67 9.78 -7.80 -2.78
C SER A 67 9.92 -6.36 -3.27
N ARG A 68 9.01 -5.47 -2.88
CA ARG A 68 9.04 -4.04 -3.26
C ARG A 68 9.88 -3.19 -2.30
N TYR A 69 9.97 -3.62 -1.04
CA TYR A 69 10.61 -2.90 0.06
C TYR A 69 11.94 -3.50 0.50
N HIS A 70 12.41 -4.57 -0.13
CA HIS A 70 13.73 -5.14 0.12
C HIS A 70 14.53 -5.26 -1.18
N ASP A 71 15.81 -4.90 -1.11
CA ASP A 71 16.74 -5.12 -2.22
C ASP A 71 16.95 -6.63 -2.43
N PRO A 72 16.82 -7.15 -3.66
CA PRO A 72 16.95 -8.59 -3.92
C PRO A 72 18.38 -9.12 -3.74
N ILE A 73 19.38 -8.26 -3.75
CA ILE A 73 20.81 -8.61 -3.64
C ILE A 73 21.29 -8.31 -2.23
N THR A 74 21.17 -7.06 -1.78
CA THR A 74 21.70 -6.61 -0.48
C THR A 74 20.77 -6.96 0.68
N HIS A 75 19.50 -7.31 0.40
CA HIS A 75 18.45 -7.54 1.40
C HIS A 75 18.15 -6.32 2.28
N GLU A 76 18.67 -5.15 1.92
CA GLU A 76 18.46 -3.91 2.64
C GLU A 76 17.03 -3.42 2.47
N PHE A 77 16.51 -2.79 3.52
CA PHE A 77 15.17 -2.23 3.52
C PHE A 77 15.14 -0.91 2.74
N ILE A 78 14.26 -0.83 1.76
CA ILE A 78 14.03 0.35 0.92
C ILE A 78 12.78 1.08 1.44
N ASP A 79 12.98 2.22 2.06
CA ASP A 79 11.89 3.10 2.49
C ASP A 79 11.25 3.82 1.27
N ARG A 80 10.24 3.18 0.67
CA ARG A 80 9.48 3.74 -0.45
C ARG A 80 8.52 4.85 -0.05
N THR A 81 8.32 5.12 1.25
CA THR A 81 7.45 6.23 1.69
C THR A 81 8.00 7.57 1.23
N ARG A 82 9.32 7.67 1.06
CA ARG A 82 10.02 8.84 0.50
C ARG A 82 9.64 9.15 -0.95
N MET A 83 9.14 8.17 -1.70
CA MET A 83 8.67 8.34 -3.08
C MET A 83 7.24 8.88 -3.15
N MET A 84 6.53 8.96 -2.02
CA MET A 84 5.19 9.54 -2.00
C MET A 84 5.29 11.04 -2.24
N ARG A 85 4.61 11.52 -3.28
CA ARG A 85 4.45 12.95 -3.51
C ARG A 85 3.79 13.57 -2.28
N LYS A 86 4.52 14.42 -1.56
CA LYS A 86 3.94 15.25 -0.50
C LYS A 86 2.82 16.07 -1.12
N LYS A 87 1.63 16.03 -0.52
CA LYS A 87 0.59 17.00 -0.86
C LYS A 87 1.18 18.37 -0.53
N ALA A 88 1.06 19.35 -1.44
CA ALA A 88 1.38 20.73 -1.09
C ALA A 88 0.49 21.11 0.10
N GLU A 89 1.07 21.23 1.29
CA GLU A 89 0.44 21.76 2.50
C GLU A 89 0.29 23.28 2.35
N GLU A 90 -0.48 23.76 1.38
CA GLU A 90 -0.64 25.21 1.19
C GLU A 90 -1.92 25.56 0.44
N LYS A 91 -3.07 25.20 1.01
CA LYS A 91 -4.34 25.83 0.63
C LYS A 91 -5.41 25.75 1.71
N GLU A 92 -5.06 25.96 2.98
CA GLU A 92 -6.08 26.06 4.06
C GLU A 92 -5.54 26.71 5.36
N ARG A 93 -4.76 27.79 5.26
CA ARG A 93 -4.48 28.70 6.39
C ARG A 93 -4.53 30.20 6.01
N GLN A 94 -5.20 30.54 4.91
CA GLN A 94 -5.54 31.93 4.57
C GLN A 94 -7.01 31.99 4.15
N ILE A 95 -7.89 31.86 5.15
CA ILE A 95 -9.22 32.46 5.14
C ILE A 95 -9.28 33.32 6.41
#